data_AF-A0A7X7WXI6-F1
#
_entry.id   AF-A0A7X7WXI6-F1
#
_cell.length_a   1.000
_cell.length_b   1.000
_cell.length_c   1.000
_cell.angle_alpha   90.00
_cell.angle_beta   90.00
_cell.angle_gamma   90.00
#
_symmetry.space_group_name_H-M   'P 1'
#
loop_
_entity.id
_entity.type
_entity.pdbx_description
1 polymer ?
#
loop_
_entity_poly.entity_id
_entity_poly.type
_entity_poly.pdbx_seq_one_letter_code
_entity_poly.pdbx_strand_id
1 'polypeptide(L)'
;MEVLAGNYDKLKQLCGYRKSGLYCSKSYEDIFEDTILFVAQDKKAASLKSDKEIIDYFRYRYRMIQYQTINDGKQLKEIHYADYLQTKEKTREDR
;
A
#
# COMPACT_ATOMS: atom_id res chain seq x y z
N MET A 1 20.88 -0.18 -3.39
CA MET A 1 20.38 -1.07 -2.32
C MET A 1 21.00 -0.76 -0.96
N GLU A 2 22.31 -0.53 -0.87
CA GLU A 2 22.98 -0.15 0.38
C GLU A 2 22.36 1.08 1.07
N VAL A 3 21.91 2.08 0.30
CA VAL A 3 21.25 3.28 0.83
C VAL A 3 19.97 2.95 1.60
N LEU A 4 19.14 2.01 1.10
CA LEU A 4 17.91 1.61 1.79
C LEU A 4 18.22 0.83 3.07
N ALA A 5 19.17 -0.11 2.99
CA ALA A 5 19.59 -0.90 4.14
C ALA A 5 20.20 -0.02 5.24
N GLY A 6 21.11 0.90 4.88
CA GLY A 6 21.75 1.83 5.82
C GLY A 6 20.80 2.87 6.42
N ASN A 7 19.64 3.09 5.81
CA ASN A 7 18.61 4.02 6.30
C ASN A 7 17.34 3.31 6.79
N TYR A 8 17.34 1.99 6.97
CA TYR A 8 16.13 1.20 7.25
C TYR A 8 15.34 1.75 8.44
N ASP A 9 16.00 1.95 9.58
CA ASP A 9 15.35 2.47 10.80
C ASP A 9 14.77 3.87 10.61
N LYS A 10 15.50 4.73 9.90
CA LYS A 10 15.06 6.10 9.59
C LYS A 10 13.83 6.08 8.67
N LEU A 11 13.84 5.23 7.65
CA LEU A 11 12.70 5.05 6.75
C LEU A 11 11.48 4.51 7.49
N LYS A 12 11.67 3.55 8.41
CA LYS A 12 10.61 2.99 9.24
C LYS A 12 9.99 4.06 10.15
N GLN A 13 10.81 4.91 10.77
CA GLN A 13 10.33 6.06 11.54
C GLN A 13 9.51 7.05 10.69
N LEU A 14 10.00 7.40 9.50
CA LEU A 14 9.34 8.35 8.60
C LEU A 14 8.00 7.85 8.02
N CYS A 15 7.83 6.54 7.91
CA CYS A 15 6.66 5.90 7.29
C CYS A 15 5.53 5.58 8.29
N GLY A 16 5.67 5.99 9.55
CA GLY A 16 4.61 5.83 10.56
C GLY A 16 4.86 4.67 11.51
N TYR A 17 6.10 4.54 11.99
CA TYR A 17 6.45 3.70 13.13
C TYR A 17 5.41 3.86 14.25
N ARG A 18 4.80 2.74 14.67
CA ARG A 18 3.72 2.62 15.69
C ARG A 18 2.29 2.97 15.27
N LYS A 19 2.01 3.16 13.98
CA LYS A 19 0.61 3.20 13.54
C LYS A 19 0.02 1.79 13.54
N SER A 20 -1.08 1.60 14.25
CA SER A 20 -1.86 0.36 14.28
C SER A 20 -3.02 0.42 13.29
N GLY A 21 -3.29 -0.68 12.60
CA GLY A 21 -4.41 -0.80 11.68
C GLY A 21 -4.11 -1.73 10.52
N LEU A 22 -5.16 -2.25 9.90
CA LEU A 22 -5.09 -3.10 8.71
C LEU A 22 -5.87 -2.43 7.56
N TYR A 23 -5.25 -2.39 6.39
CA TYR A 23 -5.89 -1.98 5.14
C TYR A 23 -5.93 -3.18 4.20
N CYS A 24 -7.11 -3.73 3.94
CA CYS A 24 -7.25 -4.92 3.11
C CYS A 24 -6.33 -6.08 3.59
N SER A 25 -6.33 -6.34 4.89
CA SER A 25 -5.46 -7.34 5.56
C SER A 25 -3.96 -7.05 5.52
N LYS A 26 -3.51 -5.91 4.98
CA LYS A 26 -2.12 -5.47 5.05
C LYS A 26 -1.89 -4.52 6.22
N SER A 27 -0.88 -4.81 7.02
CA SER A 27 -0.36 -3.91 8.05
C SER A 27 0.50 -2.81 7.43
N TYR A 28 0.82 -1.80 8.24
CA TYR A 28 1.81 -0.79 7.84
C TYR A 28 3.20 -1.39 7.60
N GLU A 29 3.53 -2.50 8.27
CA GLU A 29 4.80 -3.20 8.08
C GLU A 29 4.82 -3.92 6.73
N ASP A 30 3.71 -4.57 6.35
CA ASP A 30 3.58 -5.18 5.03
C ASP A 30 3.72 -4.14 3.91
N ILE A 31 3.04 -3.00 4.03
CA ILE A 31 3.14 -1.90 3.07
C ILE A 31 4.56 -1.35 2.99
N PHE A 32 5.26 -1.29 4.13
CA PHE A 32 6.64 -0.83 4.19
C PHE A 32 7.60 -1.78 3.47
N GLU A 33 7.52 -3.08 3.75
CA GLU A 33 8.36 -4.09 3.09
C GLU A 33 8.04 -4.21 1.58
N ASP A 34 6.76 -4.13 1.20
CA ASP A 34 6.34 -4.04 -0.20
C ASP A 34 6.99 -2.82 -0.89
N THR A 35 7.08 -1.69 -0.18
CA THR A 35 7.72 -0.49 -0.72
C THR A 35 9.23 -0.66 -0.86
N ILE A 36 9.90 -1.33 0.09
CA ILE A 36 11.34 -1.66 -0.01
C ILE A 36 11.59 -2.50 -1.26
N LEU A 37 10.81 -3.56 -1.46
CA LEU A 37 10.93 -4.43 -2.64
C LEU A 37 10.64 -3.67 -3.93
N PHE A 38 9.60 -2.83 -3.94
CA PHE A 38 9.25 -2.01 -5.09
C PHE A 38 10.42 -1.08 -5.47
N VAL A 39 10.92 -0.28 -4.52
CA VAL A 39 11.97 0.72 -4.77
C VAL A 39 13.30 0.04 -5.11
N ALA A 40 13.59 -1.13 -4.52
CA ALA A 40 14.78 -1.92 -4.83
C ALA A 40 14.88 -2.33 -6.30
N GLN A 41 13.74 -2.62 -6.92
CA GLN A 41 13.66 -3.10 -8.30
C GLN A 41 13.35 -1.99 -9.31
N ASP A 42 13.08 -0.77 -8.84
CA ASP A 42 12.63 0.32 -9.68
C ASP A 42 13.79 1.00 -10.42
N LYS A 43 13.69 1.05 -11.75
CA LYS A 43 14.65 1.73 -12.62
C LYS A 43 14.78 3.22 -12.30
N LYS A 44 13.69 3.86 -11.86
CA LYS A 44 13.74 5.28 -11.46
C LYS A 44 14.57 5.47 -10.20
N ALA A 45 14.41 4.59 -9.22
CA ALA A 45 15.22 4.62 -8.00
C ALA A 45 16.70 4.40 -8.28
N ALA A 46 17.02 3.48 -9.21
CA ALA A 46 18.38 3.21 -9.66
C ALA A 46 19.06 4.42 -10.38
N SER A 47 18.28 5.37 -10.88
CA SER A 47 18.79 6.56 -11.57
C SER A 47 19.10 7.74 -10.64
N LEU A 48 18.66 7.68 -9.37
CA LEU A 48 18.88 8.72 -8.37
C LEU A 48 20.32 8.68 -7.86
N LYS A 49 20.91 9.86 -7.61
CA LYS A 49 22.35 9.96 -7.27
C LYS A 49 22.60 10.34 -5.82
N SER A 50 21.59 10.89 -5.14
CA SER A 50 21.69 11.28 -3.74
C SER A 50 20.84 10.39 -2.84
N ASP A 51 21.37 10.04 -1.66
CA ASP A 51 20.61 9.38 -0.60
C ASP A 51 19.33 10.13 -0.24
N LYS A 52 19.38 11.46 -0.25
CA LYS A 52 18.20 12.29 0.03
C LYS A 52 17.12 12.07 -1.01
N GLU A 53 17.48 12.04 -2.29
CA GLU A 53 16.53 11.78 -3.39
C GLU A 53 15.92 10.38 -3.27
N ILE A 54 16.72 9.38 -2.92
CA ILE A 54 16.26 8.00 -2.73
C ILE A 54 15.28 7.92 -1.55
N ILE A 55 15.58 8.58 -0.43
CA ILE A 55 14.70 8.63 0.75
C ILE A 55 13.38 9.35 0.43
N ASP A 56 13.44 10.51 -0.25
CA ASP A 56 12.25 11.26 -0.64
C ASP A 56 11.39 10.47 -1.64
N TYR A 57 12.04 9.78 -2.58
CA TYR A 57 11.38 8.89 -3.53
C TYR A 57 10.71 7.70 -2.84
N PHE A 58 11.41 7.07 -1.89
CA PHE A 58 10.86 5.99 -1.08
C PHE A 58 9.60 6.44 -0.35
N ARG A 59 9.66 7.60 0.30
CA ARG A 59 8.52 8.17 1.05
C ARG A 59 7.34 8.48 0.14
N TYR A 60 7.59 8.96 -1.07
CA TYR A 60 6.56 9.15 -2.08
C TYR A 60 5.90 7.83 -2.49
N ARG A 61 6.69 6.80 -2.82
CA ARG A 61 6.18 5.47 -3.22
C ARG A 61 5.40 4.80 -2.10
N TYR A 62 5.88 4.89 -0.86
CA TYR A 62 5.18 4.37 0.31
C TYR A 62 3.76 4.95 0.43
N ARG A 63 3.62 6.28 0.33
CA ARG A 63 2.30 6.94 0.38
C ARG A 63 1.39 6.51 -0.77
N MET A 64 1.96 6.32 -1.95
CA MET A 64 1.21 5.89 -3.12
C MET A 64 0.68 4.45 -2.94
N ILE A 65 1.53 3.51 -2.50
CA ILE A 65 1.15 2.11 -2.25
C ILE A 65 0.13 2.03 -1.12
N GLN A 66 0.30 2.84 -0.07
CA GLN A 66 -0.68 2.95 1.01
C GLN A 66 -2.04 3.43 0.49
N TYR A 67 -2.07 4.47 -0.35
CA TYR A 67 -3.31 4.96 -0.94
C TYR A 67 -3.99 3.88 -1.80
N GLN A 68 -3.23 3.19 -2.64
CA GLN A 68 -3.73 2.08 -3.46
C GLN A 68 -4.33 0.97 -2.59
N THR A 69 -3.60 0.51 -1.58
CA THR A 69 -4.06 -0.55 -0.65
C THR A 69 -5.37 -0.17 0.05
N ILE A 70 -5.51 1.10 0.46
CA ILE A 70 -6.75 1.60 1.06
C ILE A 70 -7.89 1.61 0.03
N ASN A 71 -7.62 2.06 -1.19
CA ASN A 71 -8.61 2.17 -2.24
C ASN A 71 -9.10 0.79 -2.72
N ASP A 72 -8.18 -0.15 -2.94
CA ASP A 72 -8.49 -1.52 -3.31
C ASP A 72 -9.36 -2.19 -2.23
N GLY A 73 -9.02 -1.96 -0.95
CA GLY A 73 -9.83 -2.42 0.18
C GLY A 73 -11.23 -1.80 0.24
N LYS A 74 -11.46 -0.61 -0.32
CA LYS A 74 -12.79 -0.02 -0.47
C LYS A 74 -13.55 -0.66 -1.62
N GLN A 75 -12.91 -0.82 -2.77
CA GLN A 75 -13.53 -1.43 -3.95
C GLN A 75 -13.97 -2.88 -3.69
N LEU A 76 -13.18 -3.66 -2.95
CA LEU A 76 -13.58 -5.03 -2.56
C LEU A 76 -14.82 -5.09 -1.66
N LYS A 77 -15.11 -4.01 -0.92
CA LYS A 77 -16.30 -3.92 -0.06
C LYS A 77 -17.51 -3.33 -0.79
N GLU A 78 -17.29 -2.73 -1.95
CA GLU A 78 -18.34 -2.15 -2.77
C GLU A 78 -19.03 -3.29 -3.52
N ILE A 79 -20.18 -3.74 -3.00
CA ILE A 79 -21.04 -4.69 -3.72
C ILE A 79 -21.45 -4.02 -5.02
N HIS A 80 -21.15 -4.65 -6.14
CA HIS A 80 -21.52 -4.11 -7.44
C HIS A 80 -23.05 -3.99 -7.52
N TYR A 81 -23.57 -2.89 -8.08
CA TYR A 81 -25.03 -2.66 -8.16
C TYR A 81 -25.81 -3.84 -8.76
N ALA A 82 -25.19 -4.56 -9.70
CA ALA A 82 -25.73 -5.78 -10.29
C ALA A 82 -25.93 -6.91 -9.27
N ASP A 83 -24.97 -7.12 -8.37
CA ASP A 83 -25.05 -8.15 -7.32
C ASP A 83 -26.12 -7.80 -6.28
N TYR A 84 -26.34 -6.50 -6.04
CA TYR A 84 -27.40 -6.01 -5.17
C TYR A 84 -28.80 -6.29 -5.74
N LEU A 85 -28.99 -6.17 -7.07
CA LEU A 85 -30.24 -6.54 -7.74
C LEU A 85 -30.48 -8.05 -7.69
N GLN A 86 -29.46 -8.85 -7.94
CA GLN A 86 -29.56 -10.31 -7.94
C GLN A 86 -29.82 -10.88 -6.52
N THR A 87 -29.21 -10.27 -5.50
CA THR A 87 -29.47 -10.62 -4.08
C THR A 87 -30.92 -10.29 -3.68
N LYS A 88 -31.46 -9.17 -4.19
CA LYS A 88 -32.87 -8.79 -3.95
C LYS A 88 -33.87 -9.73 -4.62
N GLU A 89 -33.57 -10.24 -5.82
CA GLU A 89 -34.42 -11.21 -6.50
C GLU A 89 -34.42 -12.57 -5.77
N LYS A 90 -33.25 -13.11 -5.41
CA LYS A 90 -33.17 -14.36 -4.63
C LYS A 90 -33.92 -14.30 -3.29
N THR A 91 -33.81 -13.18 -2.57
CA THR A 91 -34.51 -13.00 -1.28
C THR A 91 -36.04 -12.90 -1.44
N ARG A 92 -36.54 -12.59 -2.65
CA ARG A 92 -37.98 -12.51 -2.95
C ARG A 92 -38.55 -13.83 -3.44
N GLU A 93 -37.76 -14.68 -4.10
CA GLU A 93 -38.18 -15.99 -4.58
C GLU A 93 -38.23 -17.04 -3.46
N ASP A 94 -37.42 -16.89 -2.42
CA ASP A 94 -37.39 -17.79 -1.25
C ASP A 94 -38.46 -17.47 -0.17
N ARG A 95 -39.51 -16.71 -0.50
CA ARG A 95 -40.57 -16.25 0.42
C ARG A 95 -41.96 -16.76 0.09
#